data_AF-A0A841R431-F1
#
_entry.id   AF-A0A841R431-F1
#
_cell.length_a   1.000
_cell.length_b   1.000
_cell.length_c   1.000
_cell.angle_alpha   90.00
_cell.angle_beta   90.00
_cell.angle_gamma   90.00
#
_symmetry.space_group_name_H-M   'P 1'
#
loop_
_entity.id
_entity.type
_entity.pdbx_description
1 polymer ?
#
loop_
_entity_poly.entity_id
_entity_poly.type
_entity_poly.pdbx_seq_one_letter_code
_entity_poly.pdbx_strand_id
1 'polypeptide(L)'
;MKISPLRLLTAAMVCTVLISCGVEKKVILHAGEMSDGTLAVYASGMDKLVFLESGSSLEVPYGPLAIEAIGDQGYEFSYWNGVDGEDSKLFFNIEEEQTIGAVFVQAEYSVSLDEAVNGNVTVNPEVIPGKKYPANTVFTIEAEADAGFEIDSLYYAVPGPWWVDYFESPKSHFEVRLTSPMVLGASFMDRNMTKGIKVINDIVYAKPGVKELKYDLFSPENAAELPLLIIVHGGGWSSNSEDVMRGMAREIAGTGKYVVASIDYRWIGHLDGDPEPNLMHDLIGDVYGAMAHVIEHAEEYGADPECIVITGDSAGGHLSASAATMIERIGDGGFGEKKGVYEIMPTYLPAKMSVYEFRDFLKGALRAAAPSYGVFDVRTNPEVPMPEQSSDALRAVSPIFNIPAEDERSIPHFLVRGTADPLIRDEMVRIYNDALQDAGQDALYLQVPDAGHAFFDWKPDRETQAVFEEFGVPNIYEMLDFFDRFIK
;
A
#
# COMPACT_ATOMS: atom_id res chain seq x y z
N MET A 1 -6.68 -4.73 18.96
CA MET A 1 -6.66 -3.31 18.52
C MET A 1 -5.24 -2.79 18.68
N LYS A 2 -4.43 -2.81 17.61
CA LYS A 2 -3.15 -2.09 17.61
C LYS A 2 -3.49 -0.60 17.53
N ILE A 3 -3.11 0.14 18.56
CA ILE A 3 -3.44 1.56 18.73
C ILE A 3 -2.21 2.36 18.28
N SER A 4 -2.43 3.33 17.38
CA SER A 4 -1.40 4.26 16.89
C SER A 4 -0.78 5.07 18.04
N PRO A 5 0.48 5.57 17.89
CA PRO A 5 1.15 6.43 18.88
C PRO A 5 0.34 7.68 19.28
N LEU A 6 -0.65 8.06 18.46
CA LEU A 6 -1.46 9.26 18.62
C LEU A 6 -2.39 9.23 19.84
N ARG A 7 -2.72 8.07 20.42
CA ARG A 7 -3.66 8.01 21.57
C ARG A 7 -3.03 8.28 22.94
N LEU A 8 -1.70 8.27 23.07
CA LEU A 8 -1.04 8.68 24.32
C LEU A 8 -1.33 10.16 24.64
N LEU A 9 -1.46 11.01 23.62
CA LEU A 9 -1.81 12.42 23.80
C LEU A 9 -3.23 12.62 24.34
N THR A 10 -4.20 11.81 23.91
CA THR A 10 -5.63 12.03 24.28
C THR A 10 -5.95 11.74 25.75
N ALA A 11 -5.20 10.85 26.42
CA ALA A 11 -5.39 10.60 27.85
C ALA A 11 -4.65 11.65 28.72
N ALA A 12 -3.49 12.12 28.26
CA ALA A 12 -2.70 13.14 28.96
C ALA A 12 -3.34 14.55 28.89
N MET A 13 -4.14 14.86 27.86
CA MET A 13 -4.70 16.19 27.65
C MET A 13 -5.85 16.60 28.59
N VAL A 14 -6.39 15.71 29.43
CA VAL A 14 -7.55 16.02 30.31
C VAL A 14 -7.13 16.59 31.68
N CYS A 15 -5.84 16.64 32.01
CA CYS A 15 -5.37 17.25 33.26
C CYS A 15 -4.41 18.42 32.98
N THR A 16 -4.95 19.60 32.68
CA THR A 16 -4.18 20.84 32.73
C THR A 16 -4.97 21.95 33.39
N VAL A 17 -4.86 22.11 34.71
CA VAL A 17 -5.15 23.37 35.40
C VAL A 17 -4.24 23.54 36.64
N LEU A 18 -3.52 24.66 36.65
CA LEU A 18 -2.80 25.37 37.75
C LEU A 18 -1.36 24.95 38.09
N ILE A 19 -0.41 25.63 37.43
CA ILE A 19 0.97 25.82 37.92
C ILE A 19 0.94 26.85 39.06
N SER A 20 1.43 26.44 40.23
CA SER A 20 1.80 27.32 41.33
C SER A 20 3.32 27.22 41.52
N CYS A 21 4.01 28.36 41.48
CA CYS A 21 5.44 28.51 41.78
C CYS A 21 5.86 27.72 43.03
N GLY A 22 6.64 26.67 42.81
CA GLY A 22 7.42 25.94 43.80
C GLY A 22 8.56 25.25 43.08
N VAL A 23 9.68 25.01 43.77
CA VAL A 23 10.80 24.22 43.22
C VAL A 23 10.24 22.90 42.72
N GLU A 24 10.33 22.66 41.41
CA GLU A 24 9.87 21.43 40.79
C GLU A 24 10.71 20.29 41.38
N LYS A 25 10.09 19.51 42.26
CA LYS A 25 10.74 18.31 42.79
C LYS A 25 10.83 17.33 41.64
N LYS A 26 12.00 16.73 41.48
CA LYS A 26 12.27 15.72 40.46
C LYS A 26 12.80 14.47 41.14
N VAL A 27 12.56 13.34 40.49
CA VAL A 27 13.01 12.02 40.92
C VAL A 27 13.61 11.30 39.72
N ILE A 28 14.50 10.36 39.99
CA ILE A 28 15.11 9.53 38.96
C ILE A 28 14.27 8.27 38.79
N LEU A 29 13.78 8.06 37.58
CA LEU A 29 13.22 6.79 37.13
C LEU A 29 14.35 5.98 36.51
N HIS A 30 14.63 4.80 37.08
CA HIS A 30 15.56 3.85 36.49
C HIS A 30 14.79 2.83 35.67
N ALA A 31 15.19 2.65 34.41
CA ALA A 31 14.76 1.54 33.61
C ALA A 31 15.46 0.27 34.12
N GLY A 32 14.67 -0.65 34.68
CA GLY A 32 15.13 -1.95 35.15
C GLY A 32 15.54 -2.88 34.01
N GLU A 33 15.70 -4.17 34.32
CA GLU A 33 16.06 -5.18 33.31
C GLU A 33 14.93 -5.40 32.30
N MET A 34 15.23 -5.16 31.01
CA MET A 34 14.31 -5.29 29.86
C MET A 34 15.11 -5.82 28.66
N SER A 35 15.29 -7.14 28.55
CA SER A 35 16.14 -7.73 27.52
C SER A 35 15.55 -7.69 26.11
N ASP A 36 14.22 -7.64 26.00
CA ASP A 36 13.48 -7.83 24.75
C ASP A 36 12.37 -6.76 24.60
N GLY A 37 12.69 -5.52 24.98
CA GLY A 37 11.77 -4.40 24.85
C GLY A 37 12.29 -3.08 25.40
N THR A 38 11.48 -2.04 25.23
CA THR A 38 11.78 -0.65 25.59
C THR A 38 10.68 -0.10 26.49
N LEU A 39 11.04 0.84 27.37
CA LEU A 39 10.09 1.57 28.21
C LEU A 39 9.83 2.97 27.62
N ALA A 40 8.61 3.23 27.17
CA ALA A 40 8.17 4.57 26.80
C ALA A 40 7.66 5.30 28.04
N VAL A 41 8.11 6.54 28.24
CA VAL A 41 7.85 7.33 29.45
C VAL A 41 7.36 8.73 29.08
N TYR A 42 6.25 9.13 29.70
CA TYR A 42 5.70 10.47 29.61
C TYR A 42 5.26 10.98 30.99
N ALA A 43 5.83 12.08 31.44
CA ALA A 43 5.44 12.75 32.69
C ALA A 43 4.80 14.11 32.39
N SER A 44 3.91 14.55 33.29
CA SER A 44 3.35 15.91 33.22
C SER A 44 4.48 16.95 33.26
N GLY A 45 4.55 17.81 32.24
CA GLY A 45 5.62 18.81 32.08
C GLY A 45 6.74 18.42 31.12
N MET A 46 6.68 17.23 30.50
CA MET A 46 7.57 16.86 29.40
C MET A 46 7.00 17.26 28.04
N ASP A 47 7.84 17.80 27.17
CA ASP A 47 7.47 18.23 25.81
C ASP A 47 7.25 17.06 24.83
N LYS A 48 7.80 15.88 25.14
CA LYS A 48 7.75 14.69 24.27
C LYS A 48 7.87 13.39 25.06
N LEU A 49 7.43 12.30 24.42
CA LEU A 49 7.67 10.92 24.86
C LEU A 49 9.18 10.62 24.83
N VAL A 50 9.68 9.90 25.83
CA VAL A 50 11.08 9.43 25.90
C VAL A 50 11.09 7.90 25.96
N PHE A 51 11.99 7.28 25.22
CA PHE A 51 12.17 5.83 25.20
C PHE A 51 13.44 5.47 25.96
N LEU A 52 13.33 4.52 26.88
CA LEU A 52 14.40 4.07 27.77
C LEU A 52 14.72 2.60 27.51
N GLU A 53 15.98 2.32 27.23
CA GLU A 53 16.53 0.96 27.16
C GLU A 53 16.84 0.43 28.57
N SER A 54 17.01 -0.89 28.68
CA SER A 54 17.40 -1.57 29.93
C SER A 54 18.62 -0.93 30.59
N GLY A 55 18.53 -0.65 31.90
CA GLY A 55 19.62 -0.07 32.69
C GLY A 55 19.84 1.44 32.49
N SER A 56 19.05 2.11 31.64
CA SER A 56 19.08 3.57 31.51
C SER A 56 18.32 4.27 32.65
N SER A 57 18.39 5.60 32.71
CA SER A 57 17.67 6.38 33.72
C SER A 57 17.22 7.72 33.16
N LEU A 58 16.12 8.24 33.70
CA LEU A 58 15.51 9.50 33.30
C LEU A 58 15.10 10.31 34.52
N GLU A 59 15.48 11.57 34.56
CA GLU A 59 14.99 12.52 35.56
C GLU A 59 13.58 12.99 35.17
N VAL A 60 12.59 12.71 36.00
CA VAL A 60 11.18 13.06 35.76
C VAL A 60 10.62 13.96 36.87
N PRO A 61 9.67 14.88 36.55
CA PRO A 61 8.97 15.65 37.57
C PRO A 61 8.14 14.77 38.52
N TYR A 62 7.98 15.24 39.75
CA TYR A 62 7.07 14.65 40.72
C TYR A 62 5.61 14.72 40.24
N GLY A 63 4.84 13.66 40.46
CA GLY A 63 3.41 13.63 40.14
C GLY A 63 3.07 12.68 38.98
N PRO A 64 2.03 12.97 38.17
CA PRO A 64 1.49 12.02 37.22
C PRO A 64 2.50 11.57 36.17
N LEU A 65 2.65 10.25 36.06
CA LEU A 65 3.53 9.54 35.15
C LEU A 65 2.72 8.51 34.37
N ALA A 66 2.85 8.53 33.04
CA ALA A 66 2.41 7.49 32.14
C ALA A 66 3.63 6.71 31.65
N ILE A 67 3.58 5.38 31.74
CA ILE A 67 4.60 4.50 31.16
C ILE A 67 3.94 3.44 30.28
N GLU A 68 4.66 2.99 29.26
CA GLU A 68 4.27 1.88 28.41
C GLU A 68 5.46 0.96 28.15
N ALA A 69 5.29 -0.33 28.45
CA ALA A 69 6.23 -1.38 28.07
C ALA A 69 5.95 -1.83 26.64
N ILE A 70 6.95 -1.68 25.77
CA ILE A 70 6.86 -2.01 24.35
C ILE A 70 7.84 -3.15 24.08
N GLY A 71 7.32 -4.34 23.78
CA GLY A 71 8.15 -5.50 23.45
C GLY A 71 8.79 -5.35 22.07
N ASP A 72 10.00 -5.90 21.93
CA ASP A 72 10.67 -6.02 20.64
C ASP A 72 9.89 -6.96 19.71
N GLN A 73 10.23 -6.96 18.42
CA GLN A 73 9.50 -7.75 17.42
C GLN A 73 9.47 -9.25 17.77
N GLY A 74 8.28 -9.75 18.08
CA GLY A 74 8.05 -11.15 18.46
C GLY A 74 7.98 -11.38 19.98
N TYR A 75 8.04 -10.33 20.78
CA TYR A 75 7.85 -10.37 22.22
C TYR A 75 6.65 -9.55 22.65
N GLU A 76 5.96 -10.02 23.69
CA GLU A 76 4.85 -9.32 24.30
C GLU A 76 5.10 -9.06 25.78
N PHE A 77 4.53 -7.98 26.29
CA PHE A 77 4.60 -7.64 27.71
C PHE A 77 3.98 -8.75 28.55
N SER A 78 4.66 -9.14 29.62
CA SER A 78 4.20 -10.13 30.58
C SER A 78 3.78 -9.48 31.90
N TYR A 79 4.71 -8.82 32.59
CA TYR A 79 4.42 -8.15 33.86
C TYR A 79 5.48 -7.08 34.18
N TRP A 80 5.14 -6.20 35.12
CA TRP A 80 6.02 -5.16 35.63
C TRP A 80 6.86 -5.64 36.82
N ASN A 81 8.10 -5.17 36.89
CA ASN A 81 8.97 -5.27 38.06
C ASN A 81 9.11 -3.89 38.70
N GLY A 82 8.76 -3.78 39.99
CA GLY A 82 8.93 -2.55 40.77
C GLY A 82 7.72 -1.62 40.77
N VAL A 83 6.65 -1.92 40.04
CA VAL A 83 5.35 -1.23 40.09
C VAL A 83 4.21 -2.24 39.91
N ASP A 84 3.07 -2.02 40.58
CA ASP A 84 1.90 -2.88 40.48
C ASP A 84 1.06 -2.50 39.25
N GLY A 85 0.70 -3.51 38.45
CA GLY A 85 -0.18 -3.34 37.30
C GLY A 85 -0.20 -4.56 36.39
N GLU A 86 -1.35 -4.81 35.76
CA GLU A 86 -1.54 -5.92 34.81
C GLU A 86 -1.43 -5.46 33.35
N ASP A 87 -1.70 -4.18 33.09
CA ASP A 87 -1.64 -3.61 31.74
C ASP A 87 -0.21 -3.19 31.39
N SER A 88 0.19 -3.40 30.12
CA SER A 88 1.47 -2.89 29.59
C SER A 88 1.56 -1.36 29.57
N LYS A 89 0.46 -0.66 29.89
CA LYS A 89 0.38 0.79 30.04
C LYS A 89 -0.08 1.09 31.46
N LEU A 90 0.70 1.87 32.21
CA LEU A 90 0.33 2.29 33.55
C LEU A 90 0.28 3.80 33.66
N PHE A 91 -0.61 4.28 34.52
CA PHE A 91 -0.73 5.67 34.91
C PHE A 91 -0.78 5.78 36.44
N PHE A 92 0.21 6.44 37.03
CA PHE A 92 0.33 6.58 38.49
C PHE A 92 1.12 7.84 38.84
N ASN A 93 1.17 8.21 40.12
CA ASN A 93 2.01 9.31 40.58
C ASN A 93 3.38 8.79 41.00
N ILE A 94 4.46 9.40 40.50
CA ILE A 94 5.81 9.13 40.96
C ILE A 94 6.20 10.15 42.04
N GLU A 95 6.56 9.61 43.21
CA GLU A 95 6.76 10.39 44.43
C GLU A 95 8.12 10.17 45.10
N GLU A 96 8.93 9.26 44.57
CA GLU A 96 10.28 8.94 45.03
C GLU A 96 11.09 8.32 43.88
N GLU A 97 12.40 8.19 44.07
CA GLU A 97 13.24 7.47 43.12
C GLU A 97 12.80 6.01 43.05
N GLN A 98 12.62 5.50 41.84
CA GLN A 98 12.06 4.16 41.62
C GLN A 98 12.73 3.50 40.43
N THR A 99 12.95 2.20 40.53
CA THR A 99 13.37 1.35 39.42
C THR A 99 12.18 0.58 38.91
N ILE A 100 11.85 0.76 37.63
CA ILE A 100 10.76 0.07 36.96
C ILE A 100 11.31 -0.70 35.77
N GLY A 101 11.15 -2.01 35.79
CA GLY A 101 11.43 -2.90 34.67
C GLY A 101 10.15 -3.50 34.10
N ALA A 102 10.21 -3.93 32.85
CA ALA A 102 9.15 -4.68 32.20
C ALA A 102 9.71 -6.05 31.75
N VAL A 103 9.00 -7.12 32.08
CA VAL A 103 9.33 -8.46 31.62
C VAL A 103 8.53 -8.76 30.38
N PHE A 104 9.20 -9.26 29.36
CA PHE A 104 8.61 -9.68 28.10
C PHE A 104 8.74 -11.19 27.92
N VAL A 105 7.78 -11.78 27.23
CA VAL A 105 7.80 -13.21 26.84
C VAL A 105 7.64 -13.32 25.34
N GLN A 106 8.23 -14.36 24.75
CA GLN A 106 8.07 -14.61 23.32
C GLN A 106 6.58 -14.82 23.02
N ALA A 107 6.04 -14.00 22.12
CA ALA A 107 4.64 -14.12 21.71
C ALA A 107 4.41 -15.45 20.99
N GLU A 108 3.20 -15.98 21.04
CA GLU A 108 2.83 -17.19 20.29
C GLU A 108 1.57 -16.94 19.45
N TYR A 109 1.63 -17.34 18.18
CA TYR A 109 0.54 -17.12 17.22
C TYR A 109 -0.01 -18.44 16.66
N SER A 110 -1.30 -18.41 16.29
CA SER A 110 -1.94 -19.51 15.59
C SER A 110 -1.59 -19.49 14.11
N VAL A 111 -1.41 -20.67 13.54
CA VAL A 111 -1.21 -20.88 12.11
C VAL A 111 -2.21 -21.93 11.63
N SER A 112 -2.86 -21.68 10.51
CA SER A 112 -3.70 -22.66 9.80
C SER A 112 -3.21 -22.84 8.36
N LEU A 113 -3.62 -23.94 7.73
CA LEU A 113 -3.32 -24.26 6.35
C LEU A 113 -4.65 -24.31 5.58
N ASP A 114 -4.73 -23.56 4.48
CA ASP A 114 -5.87 -23.59 3.57
C ASP A 114 -5.90 -24.89 2.75
N GLU A 115 -7.11 -25.32 2.40
CA GLU A 115 -7.31 -26.50 1.58
C GLU A 115 -6.85 -26.24 0.15
N ALA A 116 -5.83 -26.96 -0.28
CA ALA A 116 -5.32 -26.93 -1.64
C ALA A 116 -6.33 -27.58 -2.60
N VAL A 117 -6.67 -26.89 -3.69
CA VAL A 117 -7.49 -27.45 -4.77
C VAL A 117 -6.75 -27.29 -6.10
N ASN A 118 -6.77 -28.35 -6.92
CA ASN A 118 -6.01 -28.46 -8.17
C ASN A 118 -4.49 -28.55 -7.96
N GLY A 119 -4.08 -29.04 -6.79
CA GLY A 119 -2.69 -29.30 -6.46
C GLY A 119 -2.54 -29.75 -5.01
N ASN A 120 -1.30 -29.83 -4.56
CA ASN A 120 -0.93 -30.23 -3.21
C ASN A 120 -0.02 -29.16 -2.60
N VAL A 121 -0.16 -28.94 -1.28
CA VAL A 121 0.66 -27.99 -0.52
C VAL A 121 1.26 -28.71 0.68
N THR A 122 2.55 -28.50 0.90
CA THR A 122 3.28 -28.99 2.05
C THR A 122 3.92 -27.84 2.79
N VAL A 123 3.88 -27.87 4.12
CA VAL A 123 4.46 -26.83 4.98
C VAL A 123 5.42 -27.44 6.00
N ASN A 124 6.58 -26.81 6.17
CA ASN A 124 7.58 -27.18 7.18
C ASN A 124 7.94 -25.97 8.07
N PRO A 125 7.83 -26.05 9.41
CA PRO A 125 7.35 -27.19 10.18
C PRO A 125 5.86 -27.48 9.90
N GLU A 126 5.45 -28.73 10.12
CA GLU A 126 4.06 -29.14 9.94
C GLU A 126 3.12 -28.28 10.79
N VAL A 127 2.02 -27.80 10.17
CA VAL A 127 0.97 -27.03 10.83
C VAL A 127 0.02 -28.00 11.54
N ILE A 128 0.04 -27.97 12.87
CA ILE A 128 -0.76 -28.85 13.73
C ILE A 128 -2.00 -28.06 14.19
N PRO A 129 -3.22 -28.52 13.89
CA PRO A 129 -4.45 -27.82 14.26
C PRO A 129 -4.52 -27.47 15.77
N GLY A 130 -4.78 -26.20 16.08
CA GLY A 130 -4.90 -25.70 17.45
C GLY A 130 -3.57 -25.46 18.18
N LYS A 131 -2.42 -25.85 17.61
CA LYS A 131 -1.11 -25.52 18.16
C LYS A 131 -0.77 -24.05 17.87
N LYS A 132 -0.23 -23.37 18.86
CA LYS A 132 0.44 -22.07 18.67
C LYS A 132 1.94 -22.28 18.48
N TYR A 133 2.55 -21.37 17.75
CA TYR A 133 3.96 -21.39 17.42
C TYR A 133 4.62 -20.12 17.95
N PRO A 134 5.87 -20.19 18.44
CA PRO A 134 6.59 -19.01 18.86
C PRO A 134 6.73 -18.01 17.72
N ALA A 135 6.56 -16.73 18.03
CA ALA A 135 6.79 -15.65 17.09
C ALA A 135 8.20 -15.75 16.49
N ASN A 136 8.32 -15.31 15.24
CA ASN A 136 9.50 -15.43 14.39
C ASN A 136 9.83 -16.87 13.93
N THR A 137 9.00 -17.88 14.24
CA THR A 137 9.06 -19.19 13.58
C THR A 137 8.98 -19.00 12.06
N VAL A 138 9.87 -19.67 11.32
CA VAL A 138 9.87 -19.64 9.86
C VAL A 138 9.18 -20.89 9.34
N PHE A 139 8.14 -20.70 8.53
CA PHE A 139 7.48 -21.74 7.77
C PHE A 139 7.93 -21.70 6.32
N THR A 140 8.18 -22.86 5.75
CA THR A 140 8.43 -23.05 4.32
C THR A 140 7.19 -23.66 3.70
N ILE A 141 6.61 -22.98 2.71
CA ILE A 141 5.51 -23.49 1.89
C ILE A 141 6.10 -24.01 0.58
N GLU A 142 5.70 -25.22 0.19
CA GLU A 142 5.99 -25.80 -1.12
C GLU A 142 4.69 -26.33 -1.73
N ALA A 143 4.56 -26.26 -3.05
CA ALA A 143 3.38 -26.75 -3.75
C ALA A 143 3.70 -27.45 -5.06
N GLU A 144 2.82 -28.35 -5.47
CA GLU A 144 2.83 -29.03 -6.76
C GLU A 144 1.42 -28.99 -7.37
N ALA A 145 1.32 -28.49 -8.60
CA ALA A 145 0.04 -28.38 -9.29
C ALA A 145 -0.40 -29.72 -9.91
N ASP A 146 -1.71 -29.99 -9.92
CA ASP A 146 -2.27 -31.13 -10.62
C ASP A 146 -2.13 -31.00 -12.15
N ALA A 147 -2.30 -32.11 -12.87
CA ALA A 147 -2.25 -32.11 -14.33
C ALA A 147 -3.30 -31.15 -14.92
N GLY A 148 -2.84 -30.23 -15.79
CA GLY A 148 -3.69 -29.18 -16.39
C GLY A 148 -3.65 -27.84 -15.66
N PHE A 149 -3.07 -27.81 -14.46
CA PHE A 149 -2.94 -26.62 -13.63
C PHE A 149 -1.48 -26.23 -13.43
N GLU A 150 -1.27 -24.99 -13.00
CA GLU A 150 0.00 -24.46 -12.55
C GLU A 150 -0.18 -23.62 -11.28
N ILE A 151 0.93 -23.35 -10.59
CA ILE A 151 0.91 -22.53 -9.38
C ILE A 151 0.60 -21.09 -9.81
N ASP A 152 -0.46 -20.52 -9.25
CA ASP A 152 -0.76 -19.08 -9.36
C ASP A 152 0.06 -18.32 -8.32
N SER A 153 -0.02 -18.76 -7.06
CA SER A 153 0.77 -18.23 -5.96
C SER A 153 0.86 -19.20 -4.79
N LEU A 154 1.97 -19.14 -4.06
CA LEU A 154 2.01 -19.48 -2.65
C LEU A 154 1.68 -18.24 -1.85
N TYR A 155 1.02 -18.38 -0.70
CA TYR A 155 0.65 -17.22 0.09
C TYR A 155 0.66 -17.47 1.59
N TYR A 156 0.78 -16.37 2.34
CA TYR A 156 0.21 -16.30 3.66
C TYR A 156 -0.81 -15.15 3.74
N ALA A 157 -1.88 -15.38 4.49
CA ALA A 157 -2.95 -14.43 4.68
C ALA A 157 -3.02 -14.01 6.16
N VAL A 158 -3.13 -12.71 6.41
CA VAL A 158 -3.25 -12.14 7.75
C VAL A 158 -4.66 -11.60 7.93
N PRO A 159 -5.49 -12.19 8.82
CA PRO A 159 -6.83 -11.68 9.08
C PRO A 159 -6.79 -10.30 9.75
N GLY A 160 -7.26 -9.29 9.04
CA GLY A 160 -7.51 -7.96 9.57
C GLY A 160 -8.93 -7.81 10.14
N PRO A 161 -9.21 -6.69 10.82
CA PRO A 161 -10.54 -6.40 11.36
C PRO A 161 -11.60 -6.12 10.27
N TRP A 162 -11.18 -5.76 9.05
CA TRP A 162 -12.06 -5.33 7.96
C TRP A 162 -11.87 -6.12 6.67
N TRP A 163 -10.66 -6.61 6.41
CA TRP A 163 -10.30 -7.40 5.24
C TRP A 163 -9.18 -8.40 5.61
N VAL A 164 -8.87 -9.30 4.69
CA VAL A 164 -7.74 -10.22 4.79
C VAL A 164 -6.63 -9.71 3.88
N ASP A 165 -5.44 -9.51 4.43
CA ASP A 165 -4.25 -9.14 3.66
C ASP A 165 -3.57 -10.41 3.15
N TYR A 166 -3.32 -10.49 1.85
CA TYR A 166 -2.60 -11.59 1.23
C TYR A 166 -1.19 -11.15 0.86
N PHE A 167 -0.23 -12.00 1.18
CA PHE A 167 1.17 -11.83 0.80
C PHE A 167 1.57 -13.04 -0.01
N GLU A 168 1.92 -12.80 -1.27
CA GLU A 168 2.00 -13.84 -2.28
C GLU A 168 3.42 -14.02 -2.80
N SER A 169 3.68 -15.19 -3.38
CA SER A 169 4.91 -15.51 -4.09
C SER A 169 4.56 -16.39 -5.29
N PRO A 170 4.94 -16.01 -6.52
CA PRO A 170 4.70 -16.83 -7.71
C PRO A 170 5.64 -18.05 -7.80
N LYS A 171 6.55 -18.21 -6.84
CA LYS A 171 7.56 -19.28 -6.80
C LYS A 171 6.95 -20.55 -6.20
N SER A 172 7.51 -21.71 -6.54
CA SER A 172 7.10 -23.00 -5.95
C SER A 172 7.62 -23.22 -4.51
N HIS A 173 8.30 -22.23 -3.94
CA HIS A 173 8.85 -22.25 -2.60
C HIS A 173 8.75 -20.85 -1.98
N PHE A 174 8.23 -20.77 -0.75
CA PHE A 174 8.04 -19.50 -0.05
C PHE A 174 8.32 -19.64 1.45
N GLU A 175 9.29 -18.87 1.96
CA GLU A 175 9.57 -18.77 3.39
C GLU A 175 8.77 -17.62 4.03
N VAL A 176 8.03 -17.94 5.08
CA VAL A 176 7.14 -17.02 5.80
C VAL A 176 7.55 -16.97 7.27
N ARG A 177 7.77 -15.76 7.78
CA ARG A 177 8.07 -15.53 9.20
C ARG A 177 6.78 -15.22 9.96
N LEU A 178 6.52 -15.98 11.02
CA LEU A 178 5.35 -15.82 11.86
C LEU A 178 5.42 -14.55 12.73
N THR A 179 4.73 -13.50 12.33
CA THR A 179 4.70 -12.21 13.06
C THR A 179 3.33 -11.89 13.67
N SER A 180 2.29 -12.62 13.27
CA SER A 180 0.90 -12.50 13.70
C SER A 180 0.13 -13.78 13.36
N PRO A 181 -1.13 -13.96 13.81
CA PRO A 181 -1.95 -15.06 13.33
C PRO A 181 -2.05 -15.04 11.80
N MET A 182 -1.82 -16.18 11.16
CA MET A 182 -1.82 -16.26 9.69
C MET A 182 -2.35 -17.59 9.19
N VAL A 183 -2.82 -17.57 7.95
CA VAL A 183 -3.19 -18.74 7.16
C VAL A 183 -2.14 -18.93 6.08
N LEU A 184 -1.67 -20.15 5.85
CA LEU A 184 -0.73 -20.48 4.79
C LEU A 184 -1.48 -21.24 3.70
N GLY A 185 -1.07 -21.10 2.43
CA GLY A 185 -1.72 -21.84 1.35
C GLY A 185 -1.03 -21.71 -0.01
N ALA A 186 -1.67 -22.29 -1.02
CA ALA A 186 -1.34 -22.08 -2.42
C ALA A 186 -2.62 -21.97 -3.26
N SER A 187 -2.58 -21.09 -4.26
CA SER A 187 -3.56 -20.96 -5.33
C SER A 187 -3.00 -21.61 -6.59
N PHE A 188 -3.89 -22.24 -7.34
CA PHE A 188 -3.57 -22.91 -8.60
C PHE A 188 -4.52 -22.42 -9.69
N MET A 189 -3.97 -22.25 -10.88
CA MET A 189 -4.70 -21.75 -12.05
C MET A 189 -4.67 -22.74 -13.20
N ASP A 190 -5.70 -22.69 -14.06
CA ASP A 190 -5.70 -23.43 -15.33
C ASP A 190 -4.56 -22.92 -16.22
N ARG A 191 -3.73 -23.82 -16.74
CA ARG A 191 -2.58 -23.46 -17.60
C ARG A 191 -2.97 -22.71 -18.87
N ASN A 192 -4.22 -22.77 -19.29
CA ASN A 192 -4.69 -22.00 -20.43
C ASN A 192 -4.76 -20.49 -20.13
N MET A 193 -4.85 -20.07 -18.87
CA MET A 193 -4.90 -18.65 -18.49
C MET A 193 -3.59 -17.90 -18.77
N THR A 194 -2.47 -18.61 -18.89
CA THR A 194 -1.15 -18.05 -19.23
C THR A 194 -0.66 -18.47 -20.61
N LYS A 195 -1.48 -19.19 -21.37
CA LYS A 195 -1.08 -19.72 -22.67
C LYS A 195 -0.85 -18.59 -23.66
N GLY A 196 0.37 -18.51 -24.20
CA GLY A 196 0.73 -17.51 -25.20
C GLY A 196 1.11 -16.15 -24.60
N ILE A 197 1.22 -16.06 -23.28
CA ILE A 197 1.80 -14.89 -22.59
C ILE A 197 3.09 -15.29 -21.87
N LYS A 198 4.08 -14.41 -21.96
CA LYS A 198 5.31 -14.41 -21.17
C LYS A 198 5.08 -13.55 -19.94
N VAL A 199 5.29 -14.13 -18.77
CA VAL A 199 5.21 -13.43 -17.49
C VAL A 199 6.61 -13.31 -16.88
N ILE A 200 6.99 -12.10 -16.47
CA ILE A 200 8.24 -11.84 -15.73
C ILE A 200 7.85 -11.10 -14.45
N ASN A 201 8.06 -11.76 -13.31
CA ASN A 201 7.71 -11.19 -12.02
C ASN A 201 8.90 -10.47 -11.36
N ASP A 202 8.59 -9.62 -10.39
CA ASP A 202 9.55 -8.99 -9.48
C ASP A 202 10.61 -8.11 -10.17
N ILE A 203 10.27 -7.37 -11.24
CA ILE A 203 11.21 -6.44 -11.88
C ILE A 203 11.31 -5.17 -11.04
N VAL A 204 12.41 -5.04 -10.28
CA VAL A 204 12.66 -3.88 -9.41
C VAL A 204 13.03 -2.64 -10.24
N TYR A 205 12.31 -1.54 -10.04
CA TYR A 205 12.59 -0.26 -10.69
C TYR A 205 13.20 0.78 -9.75
N ALA A 206 12.90 0.72 -8.45
CA ALA A 206 13.42 1.67 -7.46
C ALA A 206 13.43 1.11 -6.03
N LYS A 207 14.21 1.76 -5.16
CA LYS A 207 14.19 1.54 -3.70
C LYS A 207 14.40 2.87 -2.97
N PRO A 208 13.40 3.77 -3.01
CA PRO A 208 13.51 5.11 -2.43
C PRO A 208 13.44 5.10 -0.89
N GLY A 209 12.90 4.03 -0.31
CA GLY A 209 12.80 3.78 1.13
C GLY A 209 13.23 2.35 1.48
N VAL A 210 12.57 1.74 2.45
CA VAL A 210 12.84 0.36 2.88
C VAL A 210 12.26 -0.68 1.91
N LYS A 211 11.08 -0.40 1.33
CA LYS A 211 10.38 -1.26 0.38
C LYS A 211 11.04 -1.18 -1.00
N GLU A 212 11.28 -2.34 -1.63
CA GLU A 212 11.64 -2.41 -3.04
C GLU A 212 10.39 -2.23 -3.88
N LEU A 213 10.46 -1.33 -4.85
CA LEU A 213 9.36 -1.05 -5.76
C LEU A 213 9.62 -1.81 -7.05
N LYS A 214 8.64 -2.62 -7.43
CA LYS A 214 8.73 -3.59 -8.52
C LYS A 214 7.50 -3.56 -9.41
N TYR A 215 7.56 -4.27 -10.52
CA TYR A 215 6.40 -4.56 -11.35
C TYR A 215 6.50 -5.96 -11.93
N ASP A 216 5.33 -6.50 -12.25
CA ASP A 216 5.19 -7.74 -13.01
C ASP A 216 4.80 -7.41 -14.44
N LEU A 217 5.52 -8.02 -15.39
CA LEU A 217 5.31 -7.85 -16.82
C LEU A 217 4.52 -9.04 -17.38
N PHE A 218 3.45 -8.75 -18.11
CA PHE A 218 2.65 -9.71 -18.86
C PHE A 218 2.68 -9.29 -20.33
N SER A 219 3.37 -10.06 -21.17
CA SER A 219 3.57 -9.74 -22.59
C SER A 219 3.18 -10.92 -23.48
N PRO A 220 2.41 -10.74 -24.57
CA PRO A 220 2.19 -11.80 -25.55
C PRO A 220 3.52 -12.37 -26.08
N GLU A 221 3.63 -13.69 -26.29
CA GLU A 221 4.89 -14.34 -26.73
C GLU A 221 5.48 -13.76 -28.03
N ASN A 222 4.64 -13.19 -28.90
CA ASN A 222 5.02 -12.58 -30.17
C ASN A 222 4.73 -11.06 -30.20
N ALA A 223 4.77 -10.40 -29.04
CA ALA A 223 4.58 -8.95 -28.95
C ALA A 223 5.62 -8.20 -29.79
N ALA A 224 5.14 -7.23 -30.58
CA ALA A 224 5.97 -6.32 -31.36
C ALA A 224 5.19 -5.01 -31.52
N GLU A 225 5.76 -3.91 -31.03
CA GLU A 225 5.17 -2.56 -31.10
C GLU A 225 3.71 -2.51 -30.60
N LEU A 226 3.40 -3.28 -29.55
CA LEU A 226 2.06 -3.26 -28.93
C LEU A 226 1.90 -2.10 -27.95
N PRO A 227 0.72 -1.48 -27.83
CA PRO A 227 0.44 -0.51 -26.78
C PRO A 227 0.80 -1.03 -25.38
N LEU A 228 1.42 -0.16 -24.58
CA LEU A 228 1.79 -0.44 -23.20
C LEU A 228 0.64 -0.04 -22.26
N LEU A 229 0.18 -0.98 -21.45
CA LEU A 229 -0.84 -0.74 -20.42
C LEU A 229 -0.21 -0.85 -19.03
N ILE A 230 -0.26 0.23 -18.26
CA ILE A 230 0.21 0.28 -16.87
C ILE A 230 -0.98 0.06 -15.94
N ILE A 231 -0.89 -0.88 -15.00
CA ILE A 231 -1.87 -1.09 -13.94
C ILE A 231 -1.31 -0.63 -12.60
N VAL A 232 -2.05 0.22 -11.88
CA VAL A 232 -1.72 0.67 -10.53
C VAL A 232 -2.72 0.05 -9.54
N HIS A 233 -2.25 -0.71 -8.57
CA HIS A 233 -3.14 -1.45 -7.65
C HIS A 233 -3.80 -0.58 -6.57
N GLY A 234 -4.97 -1.01 -6.09
CA GLY A 234 -5.68 -0.48 -4.93
C GLY A 234 -5.11 -0.96 -3.59
N GLY A 235 -5.83 -0.70 -2.49
CA GLY A 235 -5.37 -1.03 -1.12
C GLY A 235 -5.27 0.18 -0.18
N GLY A 236 -6.03 1.25 -0.45
CA GLY A 236 -6.05 2.43 0.41
C GLY A 236 -4.66 3.06 0.62
N TRP A 237 -3.76 2.94 -0.37
CA TRP A 237 -2.36 3.37 -0.27
C TRP A 237 -1.57 2.74 0.88
N SER A 238 -2.06 1.64 1.45
CA SER A 238 -1.62 1.12 2.75
C SER A 238 -1.47 -0.39 2.78
N SER A 239 -1.87 -1.07 1.71
CA SER A 239 -1.88 -2.52 1.60
C SER A 239 -1.73 -2.94 0.14
N ASN A 240 -1.66 -4.25 -0.08
CA ASN A 240 -1.46 -4.91 -1.37
C ASN A 240 -0.09 -4.60 -2.03
N SER A 241 0.15 -5.31 -3.13
CA SER A 241 1.24 -5.19 -4.08
C SER A 241 0.67 -5.36 -5.50
N GLU A 242 1.54 -5.34 -6.51
CA GLU A 242 1.18 -5.57 -7.92
C GLU A 242 0.44 -6.90 -8.18
N ASP A 243 0.62 -7.85 -7.27
CA ASP A 243 0.02 -9.18 -7.24
C ASP A 243 -1.51 -9.17 -7.28
N VAL A 244 -2.15 -8.21 -6.60
CA VAL A 244 -3.62 -8.16 -6.46
C VAL A 244 -4.32 -7.88 -7.80
N MET A 245 -3.59 -7.34 -8.78
CA MET A 245 -4.13 -7.03 -10.10
C MET A 245 -3.68 -8.04 -11.18
N ARG A 246 -3.01 -9.13 -10.80
CA ARG A 246 -2.47 -10.12 -11.75
C ARG A 246 -3.55 -10.73 -12.65
N GLY A 247 -4.77 -10.92 -12.14
CA GLY A 247 -5.90 -11.45 -12.91
C GLY A 247 -6.26 -10.52 -14.07
N MET A 248 -6.38 -9.22 -13.77
CA MET A 248 -6.60 -8.18 -14.79
C MET A 248 -5.46 -8.15 -15.81
N ALA A 249 -4.20 -8.23 -15.34
CA ALA A 249 -3.03 -8.20 -16.23
C ALA A 249 -3.00 -9.39 -17.20
N ARG A 250 -3.33 -10.59 -16.72
CA ARG A 250 -3.44 -11.80 -17.56
C ARG A 250 -4.55 -11.69 -18.59
N GLU A 251 -5.75 -11.24 -18.20
CA GLU A 251 -6.88 -11.07 -19.13
C GLU A 251 -6.54 -10.08 -20.24
N ILE A 252 -5.92 -8.96 -19.91
CA ILE A 252 -5.52 -7.93 -20.87
C ILE A 252 -4.42 -8.45 -21.81
N ALA A 253 -3.34 -9.03 -21.27
CA ALA A 253 -2.26 -9.58 -22.09
C ALA A 253 -2.74 -10.75 -22.97
N GLY A 254 -3.68 -11.56 -22.47
CA GLY A 254 -4.30 -12.68 -23.18
C GLY A 254 -5.08 -12.27 -24.43
N THR A 255 -5.47 -10.99 -24.56
CA THR A 255 -6.05 -10.47 -25.81
C THR A 255 -5.07 -10.42 -26.97
N GLY A 256 -3.75 -10.43 -26.68
CA GLY A 256 -2.69 -10.29 -27.67
C GLY A 256 -2.53 -8.86 -28.21
N LYS A 257 -3.23 -7.86 -27.66
CA LYS A 257 -3.22 -6.47 -28.13
C LYS A 257 -2.35 -5.53 -27.28
N TYR A 258 -2.00 -5.91 -26.07
CA TYR A 258 -1.32 -5.05 -25.10
C TYR A 258 -0.16 -5.79 -24.45
N VAL A 259 0.91 -5.06 -24.16
CA VAL A 259 1.89 -5.44 -23.14
C VAL A 259 1.49 -4.76 -21.84
N VAL A 260 1.48 -5.50 -20.74
CA VAL A 260 0.98 -5.01 -19.46
C VAL A 260 2.09 -4.99 -18.42
N ALA A 261 2.23 -3.88 -17.69
CA ALA A 261 3.04 -3.81 -16.48
C ALA A 261 2.14 -3.48 -15.28
N SER A 262 2.04 -4.41 -14.33
CA SER A 262 1.35 -4.20 -13.05
C SER A 262 2.38 -3.70 -12.04
N ILE A 263 2.24 -2.46 -11.58
CA ILE A 263 3.28 -1.79 -10.79
C ILE A 263 2.95 -1.76 -9.30
N ASP A 264 3.98 -1.89 -8.47
CA ASP A 264 3.95 -1.64 -7.03
C ASP A 264 4.40 -0.21 -6.72
N TYR A 265 3.97 0.32 -5.58
CA TYR A 265 4.34 1.64 -5.06
C TYR A 265 4.44 1.60 -3.53
N ARG A 266 5.10 2.60 -2.94
CA ARG A 266 5.24 2.65 -1.48
C ARG A 266 3.92 2.97 -0.79
N TRP A 267 3.76 2.60 0.47
CA TRP A 267 2.58 2.92 1.27
C TRP A 267 2.71 4.27 1.98
N ILE A 268 1.57 4.93 2.17
CA ILE A 268 1.46 6.24 2.79
C ILE A 268 1.88 6.22 4.28
N GLY A 269 2.47 7.30 4.76
CA GLY A 269 2.95 7.42 6.13
C GLY A 269 4.13 6.49 6.41
N HIS A 270 4.10 5.80 7.55
CA HIS A 270 5.16 4.87 7.96
C HIS A 270 4.78 3.41 7.70
N LEU A 271 3.76 3.15 6.88
CA LEU A 271 3.14 1.83 6.77
C LEU A 271 4.06 0.79 6.12
N ASP A 272 5.01 1.23 5.28
CA ASP A 272 6.08 0.39 4.74
C ASP A 272 7.25 0.16 5.71
N GLY A 273 7.26 0.83 6.87
CA GLY A 273 8.36 0.79 7.83
C GLY A 273 9.44 1.85 7.58
N ASP A 274 9.19 2.80 6.68
CA ASP A 274 10.09 3.94 6.48
C ASP A 274 10.18 4.83 7.74
N PRO A 275 11.40 5.31 8.09
CA PRO A 275 11.60 6.15 9.27
C PRO A 275 10.95 7.53 9.10
N GLU A 276 10.92 8.05 7.88
CA GLU A 276 10.22 9.28 7.51
C GLU A 276 8.87 8.93 6.86
N PRO A 277 7.82 9.75 7.07
CA PRO A 277 6.52 9.44 6.53
C PRO A 277 6.49 9.66 5.01
N ASN A 278 6.11 8.64 4.26
CA ASN A 278 5.79 8.75 2.85
C ASN A 278 4.55 9.61 2.66
N LEU A 279 4.61 10.53 1.71
CA LEU A 279 3.55 11.47 1.38
C LEU A 279 2.96 11.14 0.00
N MET A 280 1.76 11.66 -0.31
CA MET A 280 1.09 11.35 -1.58
C MET A 280 1.93 11.66 -2.82
N HIS A 281 2.78 12.70 -2.76
CA HIS A 281 3.66 13.03 -3.88
C HIS A 281 4.77 11.99 -4.08
N ASP A 282 5.21 11.30 -3.02
CA ASP A 282 6.16 10.20 -3.12
C ASP A 282 5.53 9.03 -3.89
N LEU A 283 4.28 8.68 -3.56
CA LEU A 283 3.53 7.63 -4.24
C LEU A 283 3.28 7.96 -5.72
N ILE A 284 2.97 9.22 -6.04
CA ILE A 284 2.84 9.66 -7.44
C ILE A 284 4.22 9.61 -8.15
N GLY A 285 5.29 9.98 -7.45
CA GLY A 285 6.67 9.86 -7.94
C GLY A 285 7.08 8.41 -8.21
N ASP A 286 6.58 7.45 -7.42
CA ASP A 286 6.76 6.01 -7.64
C ASP A 286 6.09 5.56 -8.93
N VAL A 287 4.83 5.97 -9.16
CA VAL A 287 4.13 5.66 -10.41
C VAL A 287 4.88 6.22 -11.62
N TYR A 288 5.34 7.47 -11.56
CA TYR A 288 6.15 8.04 -12.65
C TYR A 288 7.50 7.33 -12.81
N GLY A 289 8.13 6.88 -11.72
CA GLY A 289 9.34 6.08 -11.75
C GLY A 289 9.12 4.73 -12.44
N ALA A 290 8.04 4.03 -12.10
CA ALA A 290 7.67 2.78 -12.75
C ALA A 290 7.41 2.99 -14.25
N MET A 291 6.64 4.01 -14.62
CA MET A 291 6.39 4.36 -16.02
C MET A 291 7.72 4.63 -16.76
N ALA A 292 8.61 5.43 -16.18
CA ALA A 292 9.93 5.72 -16.73
C ALA A 292 10.75 4.45 -16.96
N HIS A 293 10.78 3.54 -15.99
CA HIS A 293 11.53 2.29 -16.09
C HIS A 293 10.96 1.36 -17.16
N VAL A 294 9.63 1.18 -17.19
CA VAL A 294 8.96 0.33 -18.19
C VAL A 294 9.14 0.91 -19.59
N ILE A 295 9.07 2.24 -19.76
CA ILE A 295 9.31 2.93 -21.03
C ILE A 295 10.73 2.66 -21.54
N GLU A 296 11.74 2.75 -20.68
CA GLU A 296 13.14 2.51 -21.08
C GLU A 296 13.38 1.06 -21.58
N HIS A 297 12.59 0.10 -21.07
CA HIS A 297 12.69 -1.31 -21.43
C HIS A 297 11.57 -1.78 -22.38
N ALA A 298 10.72 -0.88 -22.88
CA ALA A 298 9.50 -1.22 -23.62
C ALA A 298 9.78 -2.09 -24.85
N GLU A 299 10.83 -1.78 -25.62
CA GLU A 299 11.23 -2.55 -26.80
C GLU A 299 11.58 -4.01 -26.45
N GLU A 300 12.22 -4.25 -25.30
CA GLU A 300 12.55 -5.60 -24.83
C GLU A 300 11.30 -6.43 -24.49
N TYR A 301 10.21 -5.74 -24.18
CA TYR A 301 8.93 -6.32 -23.83
C TYR A 301 7.99 -6.47 -25.04
N GLY A 302 8.39 -5.98 -26.22
CA GLY A 302 7.56 -5.93 -27.42
C GLY A 302 6.52 -4.82 -27.40
N ALA A 303 6.70 -3.82 -26.53
CA ALA A 303 5.81 -2.67 -26.37
C ALA A 303 6.28 -1.44 -27.15
N ASP A 304 5.33 -0.61 -27.58
CA ASP A 304 5.56 0.72 -28.12
C ASP A 304 5.62 1.75 -26.97
N PRO A 305 6.78 2.36 -26.69
CA PRO A 305 6.91 3.35 -25.62
C PRO A 305 6.16 4.66 -25.89
N GLU A 306 5.72 4.92 -27.13
CA GLU A 306 4.98 6.13 -27.51
C GLU A 306 3.44 5.95 -27.46
N CYS A 307 2.98 4.76 -27.06
CA CYS A 307 1.56 4.41 -26.99
C CYS A 307 1.23 3.78 -25.63
N ILE A 308 0.99 4.63 -24.64
CA ILE A 308 0.77 4.22 -23.25
C ILE A 308 -0.67 4.50 -22.84
N VAL A 309 -1.29 3.55 -22.16
CA VAL A 309 -2.54 3.72 -21.42
C VAL A 309 -2.34 3.31 -19.97
N ILE A 310 -3.07 3.93 -19.05
CA ILE A 310 -2.94 3.65 -17.62
C ILE A 310 -4.31 3.35 -17.00
N THR A 311 -4.34 2.36 -16.13
CA THR A 311 -5.52 2.03 -15.32
C THR A 311 -5.09 1.78 -13.88
N GLY A 312 -6.06 1.72 -13.00
CA GLY A 312 -5.86 1.37 -11.62
C GLY A 312 -7.17 1.43 -10.86
N ASP A 313 -7.20 0.78 -9.72
CA ASP A 313 -8.43 0.57 -8.99
C ASP A 313 -8.35 1.17 -7.57
N SER A 314 -9.45 1.72 -7.05
CA SER A 314 -9.49 2.34 -5.72
C SER A 314 -8.35 3.35 -5.51
N ALA A 315 -7.43 3.13 -4.55
CA ALA A 315 -6.24 3.95 -4.38
C ALA A 315 -5.36 4.06 -5.64
N GLY A 316 -5.22 2.98 -6.41
CA GLY A 316 -4.55 2.97 -7.70
C GLY A 316 -5.32 3.70 -8.79
N GLY A 317 -6.66 3.78 -8.67
CA GLY A 317 -7.49 4.66 -9.51
C GLY A 317 -7.16 6.14 -9.28
N HIS A 318 -6.86 6.53 -8.04
CA HIS A 318 -6.41 7.90 -7.76
C HIS A 318 -5.02 8.15 -8.33
N LEU A 319 -4.11 7.21 -8.15
CA LEU A 319 -2.73 7.34 -8.62
C LEU A 319 -2.65 7.32 -10.15
N SER A 320 -3.46 6.52 -10.84
CA SER A 320 -3.56 6.53 -12.31
C SER A 320 -4.16 7.84 -12.83
N ALA A 321 -5.22 8.35 -12.20
CA ALA A 321 -5.75 9.68 -12.51
C ALA A 321 -4.72 10.80 -12.23
N SER A 322 -3.94 10.67 -11.16
CA SER A 322 -2.87 11.61 -10.81
C SER A 322 -1.78 11.59 -11.88
N ALA A 323 -1.29 10.40 -12.24
CA ALA A 323 -0.28 10.21 -13.27
C ALA A 323 -0.74 10.80 -14.61
N ALA A 324 -2.02 10.67 -14.95
CA ALA A 324 -2.58 11.21 -16.18
C ALA A 324 -2.72 12.73 -16.20
N THR A 325 -3.17 13.34 -15.10
CA THR A 325 -3.49 14.77 -15.03
C THR A 325 -2.30 15.64 -14.60
N MET A 326 -1.33 15.09 -13.88
CA MET A 326 -0.29 15.88 -13.20
C MET A 326 1.07 15.88 -13.91
N ILE A 327 1.16 15.50 -15.18
CA ILE A 327 2.46 15.40 -15.88
C ILE A 327 3.23 16.72 -15.87
N GLU A 328 2.56 17.87 -15.89
CA GLU A 328 3.23 19.19 -15.77
C GLU A 328 4.00 19.38 -14.45
N ARG A 329 3.64 18.61 -13.40
CA ARG A 329 4.32 18.64 -12.11
C ARG A 329 5.60 17.83 -12.08
N ILE A 330 5.88 17.00 -13.09
CA ILE A 330 7.15 16.24 -13.13
C ILE A 330 8.31 17.23 -13.18
N GLY A 331 9.22 17.14 -12.20
CA GLY A 331 10.32 18.11 -12.05
C GLY A 331 11.18 17.85 -10.81
N ASP A 332 12.29 18.57 -10.71
CA ASP A 332 13.31 18.45 -9.65
C ASP A 332 13.35 19.67 -8.70
N GLY A 333 12.37 20.57 -8.80
CA GLY A 333 12.25 21.78 -7.99
C GLY A 333 11.81 21.57 -6.54
N GLY A 334 11.43 20.34 -6.18
CA GLY A 334 10.98 19.92 -4.86
C GLY A 334 9.47 20.08 -4.62
N PHE A 335 8.93 19.27 -3.71
CA PHE A 335 7.50 19.32 -3.37
C PHE A 335 7.27 20.14 -2.09
N GLY A 336 6.85 21.40 -2.26
CA GLY A 336 6.57 22.31 -1.15
C GLY A 336 7.81 22.88 -0.44
N GLU A 337 9.03 22.55 -0.89
CA GLU A 337 10.28 23.09 -0.35
C GLU A 337 10.39 24.61 -0.53
N LYS A 338 9.88 25.11 -1.66
CA LYS A 338 9.72 26.52 -1.96
C LYS A 338 8.23 26.83 -2.06
N LYS A 339 7.82 27.95 -1.46
CA LYS A 339 6.41 28.37 -1.48
C LYS A 339 5.89 28.43 -2.93
N GLY A 340 4.86 27.65 -3.21
CA GLY A 340 4.20 27.59 -4.53
C GLY A 340 4.86 26.64 -5.54
N VAL A 341 5.94 25.94 -5.17
CA VAL A 341 6.57 24.91 -5.99
C VAL A 341 6.14 23.56 -5.47
N TYR A 342 5.51 22.75 -6.33
CA TYR A 342 4.99 21.42 -6.02
C TYR A 342 5.32 20.49 -7.17
N GLU A 343 6.63 20.33 -7.40
CA GLU A 343 7.15 19.42 -8.42
C GLU A 343 7.36 18.03 -7.82
N ILE A 344 7.11 17.01 -8.63
CA ILE A 344 7.13 15.60 -8.25
C ILE A 344 8.28 14.95 -9.01
N MET A 345 9.26 14.44 -8.27
CA MET A 345 10.41 13.76 -8.82
C MET A 345 10.06 12.27 -9.04
N PRO A 346 10.17 11.73 -10.26
CA PRO A 346 10.09 10.29 -10.47
C PRO A 346 11.19 9.57 -9.67
N THR A 347 10.87 8.43 -9.07
CA THR A 347 11.88 7.65 -8.31
C THR A 347 12.89 6.93 -9.19
N TYR A 348 12.57 6.80 -10.46
CA TYR A 348 13.45 6.33 -11.51
C TYR A 348 13.41 7.30 -12.70
N LEU A 349 14.58 7.55 -13.29
CA LEU A 349 14.69 8.30 -14.54
C LEU A 349 15.52 7.48 -15.53
N PRO A 350 15.12 7.41 -16.82
CA PRO A 350 15.88 6.70 -17.84
C PRO A 350 17.29 7.29 -17.94
N ALA A 351 18.31 6.46 -18.14
CA ALA A 351 19.71 6.88 -18.03
C ALA A 351 20.12 8.00 -19.00
N LYS A 352 19.35 8.18 -20.08
CA LYS A 352 19.61 9.15 -21.16
C LYS A 352 18.59 10.29 -21.23
N MET A 353 17.80 10.50 -20.17
CA MET A 353 16.70 11.47 -20.18
C MET A 353 16.73 12.29 -18.89
N SER A 354 16.73 13.62 -19.03
CA SER A 354 16.46 14.50 -17.89
C SER A 354 15.00 14.39 -17.46
N VAL A 355 14.69 14.81 -16.23
CA VAL A 355 13.32 14.83 -15.70
C VAL A 355 12.36 15.64 -16.61
N TYR A 356 12.85 16.71 -17.22
CA TYR A 356 12.05 17.56 -18.11
C TYR A 356 11.85 16.95 -19.50
N GLU A 357 12.87 16.26 -20.04
CA GLU A 357 12.71 15.48 -21.28
C GLU A 357 11.73 14.32 -21.06
N PHE A 358 11.76 13.66 -19.89
CA PHE A 358 10.81 12.62 -19.54
C PHE A 358 9.39 13.15 -19.42
N ARG A 359 9.23 14.30 -18.77
CA ARG A 359 7.95 15.01 -18.72
C ARG A 359 7.39 15.26 -20.12
N ASP A 360 8.19 15.83 -21.01
CA ASP A 360 7.74 16.19 -22.36
C ASP A 360 7.48 14.96 -23.23
N PHE A 361 8.27 13.89 -23.08
CA PHE A 361 8.02 12.60 -23.71
C PHE A 361 6.67 12.03 -23.27
N LEU A 362 6.42 11.98 -21.95
CA LEU A 362 5.21 11.40 -21.39
C LEU A 362 3.94 12.19 -21.75
N LYS A 363 4.07 13.48 -22.10
CA LYS A 363 2.97 14.27 -22.69
C LYS A 363 2.46 13.70 -23.99
N GLY A 364 3.36 13.25 -24.86
CA GLY A 364 3.00 12.65 -26.15
C GLY A 364 2.64 11.17 -26.06
N ALA A 365 3.26 10.44 -25.13
CA ALA A 365 3.13 8.98 -25.06
C ALA A 365 1.86 8.50 -24.36
N LEU A 366 1.41 9.17 -23.28
CA LEU A 366 0.23 8.75 -22.52
C LEU A 366 -1.07 9.19 -23.22
N ARG A 367 -1.83 8.21 -23.72
CA ARG A 367 -3.00 8.39 -24.60
C ARG A 367 -4.34 8.42 -23.88
N ALA A 368 -4.50 7.67 -22.79
CA ALA A 368 -5.77 7.58 -22.07
C ALA A 368 -5.56 7.03 -20.65
N ALA A 369 -6.52 7.29 -19.77
CA ALA A 369 -6.57 6.76 -18.41
C ALA A 369 -7.91 6.08 -18.12
N ALA A 370 -7.91 5.03 -17.30
CA ALA A 370 -9.12 4.33 -16.87
C ALA A 370 -9.20 4.12 -15.35
N PRO A 371 -9.27 5.19 -14.55
CA PRO A 371 -9.30 5.04 -13.10
C PRO A 371 -10.64 4.44 -12.64
N SER A 372 -10.55 3.31 -11.96
CA SER A 372 -11.69 2.49 -11.53
C SER A 372 -11.99 2.72 -10.06
N TYR A 373 -13.22 3.18 -9.76
CA TYR A 373 -13.72 3.44 -8.39
C TYR A 373 -12.67 4.10 -7.48
N GLY A 374 -11.90 5.06 -8.01
CA GLY A 374 -10.68 5.55 -7.37
C GLY A 374 -10.41 7.05 -7.46
N VAL A 375 -11.35 7.85 -7.97
CA VAL A 375 -11.14 9.28 -8.18
C VAL A 375 -11.67 10.10 -7.00
N PHE A 376 -10.84 10.29 -5.98
CA PHE A 376 -11.22 11.05 -4.79
C PHE A 376 -10.35 12.29 -4.57
N ASP A 377 -10.90 13.25 -3.84
CA ASP A 377 -10.14 14.35 -3.26
C ASP A 377 -9.53 13.84 -1.94
N VAL A 378 -8.19 13.78 -1.85
CA VAL A 378 -7.49 13.26 -0.66
C VAL A 378 -7.87 13.97 0.64
N ARG A 379 -8.45 15.18 0.56
CA ARG A 379 -8.94 15.96 1.71
C ARG A 379 -10.28 15.44 2.24
N THR A 380 -10.97 14.60 1.48
CA THR A 380 -12.33 14.14 1.74
C THR A 380 -12.43 12.65 2.02
N ASN A 381 -11.32 11.89 1.90
CA ASN A 381 -11.29 10.47 2.21
C ASN A 381 -11.08 10.26 3.73
N PRO A 382 -12.08 9.74 4.47
CA PRO A 382 -11.99 9.59 5.92
C PRO A 382 -11.31 8.31 6.39
N GLU A 383 -10.99 7.36 5.49
CA GLU A 383 -10.63 5.99 5.88
C GLU A 383 -9.14 5.78 6.18
N VAL A 384 -8.27 6.58 5.58
CA VAL A 384 -6.81 6.47 5.75
C VAL A 384 -6.26 7.73 6.39
N PRO A 385 -5.67 7.66 7.60
CA PRO A 385 -5.05 8.81 8.24
C PRO A 385 -3.91 9.37 7.38
N MET A 386 -4.13 10.55 6.80
CA MET A 386 -3.11 11.24 6.02
C MET A 386 -2.16 12.02 6.93
N PRO A 387 -0.84 12.03 6.65
CA PRO A 387 0.09 12.95 7.30
C PRO A 387 -0.36 14.41 7.15
N GLU A 388 -0.11 15.23 8.17
CA GLU A 388 -0.53 16.64 8.15
C GLU A 388 0.20 17.40 7.02
N GLN A 389 -0.57 18.06 6.17
CA GLN A 389 -0.07 18.84 5.04
C GLN A 389 -0.87 20.13 4.86
N SER A 390 -0.23 21.13 4.25
CA SER A 390 -0.93 22.36 3.87
C SER A 390 -2.04 22.08 2.85
N SER A 391 -3.10 22.90 2.86
CA SER A 391 -4.18 22.78 1.87
C SER A 391 -3.68 22.90 0.43
N ASP A 392 -2.64 23.71 0.18
CA ASP A 392 -2.06 23.88 -1.16
C ASP A 392 -1.33 22.61 -1.61
N ALA A 393 -0.59 21.96 -0.71
CA ALA A 393 0.05 20.67 -0.97
C ALA A 393 -0.98 19.58 -1.30
N LEU A 394 -2.05 19.46 -0.50
CA LEU A 394 -3.11 18.47 -0.75
C LEU A 394 -3.83 18.70 -2.08
N ARG A 395 -4.05 19.97 -2.45
CA ARG A 395 -4.60 20.32 -3.77
C ARG A 395 -3.65 19.93 -4.90
N ALA A 396 -2.33 20.12 -4.72
CA ALA A 396 -1.33 19.80 -5.72
C ALA A 396 -1.28 18.30 -6.06
N VAL A 397 -1.66 17.42 -5.14
CA VAL A 397 -1.70 15.95 -5.33
C VAL A 397 -3.11 15.38 -5.54
N SER A 398 -4.12 16.23 -5.78
CA SER A 398 -5.49 15.77 -6.06
C SER A 398 -5.81 15.90 -7.56
N PRO A 399 -6.13 14.81 -8.28
CA PRO A 399 -6.35 14.84 -9.74
C PRO A 399 -7.34 15.89 -10.20
N ILE A 400 -8.44 16.08 -9.45
CA ILE A 400 -9.50 17.03 -9.78
C ILE A 400 -9.04 18.49 -9.93
N PHE A 401 -7.94 18.89 -9.28
CA PHE A 401 -7.39 20.24 -9.39
C PHE A 401 -6.30 20.39 -10.45
N ASN A 402 -6.00 19.31 -11.17
CA ASN A 402 -4.90 19.23 -12.14
C ASN A 402 -5.36 18.78 -13.52
N ILE A 403 -6.66 18.69 -13.77
CA ILE A 403 -7.20 18.37 -15.09
C ILE A 403 -6.78 19.48 -16.07
N PRO A 404 -5.99 19.17 -17.13
CA PRO A 404 -5.63 20.17 -18.13
C PRO A 404 -6.83 20.54 -18.99
N ALA A 405 -6.82 21.72 -19.58
CA ALA A 405 -7.77 22.03 -20.65
C ALA A 405 -7.51 21.11 -21.86
N GLU A 406 -8.55 20.69 -22.57
CA GLU A 406 -8.44 19.77 -23.72
C GLU A 406 -7.53 20.31 -24.84
N ASP A 407 -7.51 21.62 -25.06
CA ASP A 407 -6.66 22.29 -26.05
C ASP A 407 -5.19 22.40 -25.62
N GLU A 408 -4.91 22.36 -24.31
CA GLU A 408 -3.56 22.23 -23.76
C GLU A 408 -3.07 20.78 -23.84
N ARG A 409 -3.93 19.84 -23.44
CA ARG A 409 -3.68 18.41 -23.50
C ARG A 409 -4.98 17.62 -23.44
N SER A 410 -5.27 16.87 -24.50
CA SER A 410 -6.33 15.85 -24.49
C SER A 410 -5.83 14.60 -23.75
N ILE A 411 -6.56 14.18 -22.70
CA ILE A 411 -6.32 12.95 -21.96
C ILE A 411 -7.68 12.29 -21.61
N PRO A 412 -8.24 11.49 -22.52
CA PRO A 412 -9.52 10.80 -22.32
C PRO A 412 -9.52 9.90 -21.08
N HIS A 413 -10.67 9.85 -20.39
CA HIS A 413 -10.87 9.07 -19.18
C HIS A 413 -12.05 8.10 -19.27
N PHE A 414 -11.82 6.85 -18.86
CA PHE A 414 -12.86 5.86 -18.61
C PHE A 414 -13.00 5.63 -17.10
N LEU A 415 -14.13 6.03 -16.53
CA LEU A 415 -14.43 5.86 -15.12
C LEU A 415 -15.40 4.69 -14.99
N VAL A 416 -15.13 3.77 -14.06
CA VAL A 416 -16.03 2.65 -13.77
C VAL A 416 -16.22 2.46 -12.28
N ARG A 417 -17.44 2.12 -11.85
CA ARG A 417 -17.80 1.91 -10.43
C ARG A 417 -18.93 0.89 -10.29
N GLY A 418 -18.87 0.01 -9.30
CA GLY A 418 -19.96 -0.93 -9.01
C GLY A 418 -21.12 -0.26 -8.27
N THR A 419 -22.39 -0.55 -8.59
CA THR A 419 -23.55 0.13 -7.97
C THR A 419 -23.71 -0.20 -6.49
N ALA A 420 -23.20 -1.36 -6.04
CA ALA A 420 -23.25 -1.80 -4.65
C ALA A 420 -22.00 -1.41 -3.83
N ASP A 421 -21.05 -0.67 -4.42
CA ASP A 421 -19.85 -0.19 -3.72
C ASP A 421 -20.22 0.67 -2.48
N PRO A 422 -19.89 0.22 -1.25
CA PRO A 422 -20.21 0.95 -0.03
C PRO A 422 -19.19 2.04 0.31
N LEU A 423 -17.99 1.99 -0.26
CA LEU A 423 -16.87 2.88 0.05
C LEU A 423 -16.90 4.10 -0.86
N ILE A 424 -16.99 3.87 -2.16
CA ILE A 424 -16.89 4.93 -3.17
C ILE A 424 -18.27 5.19 -3.74
N ARG A 425 -18.87 6.28 -3.29
CA ARG A 425 -20.22 6.70 -3.71
C ARG A 425 -20.22 7.21 -5.16
N ASP A 426 -21.33 6.97 -5.86
CA ASP A 426 -21.61 7.51 -7.20
C ASP A 426 -21.30 9.01 -7.31
N GLU A 427 -21.75 9.81 -6.33
CA GLU A 427 -21.50 11.25 -6.27
C GLU A 427 -20.02 11.63 -6.35
N MET A 428 -19.13 10.86 -5.72
CA MET A 428 -17.69 11.15 -5.74
C MET A 428 -17.11 11.02 -7.15
N VAL A 429 -17.50 9.96 -7.87
CA VAL A 429 -17.03 9.71 -9.24
C VAL A 429 -17.69 10.67 -10.23
N ARG A 430 -18.98 11.00 -10.04
CA ARG A 430 -19.66 12.02 -10.86
C ARG A 430 -19.00 13.39 -10.77
N ILE A 431 -18.62 13.84 -9.58
CA ILE A 431 -17.94 15.13 -9.40
C ILE A 431 -16.66 15.20 -10.24
N TYR A 432 -15.88 14.11 -10.27
CA TYR A 432 -14.68 14.06 -11.10
C TYR A 432 -14.99 13.97 -12.60
N ASN A 433 -15.99 13.16 -12.99
CA ASN A 433 -16.46 13.08 -14.36
C ASN A 433 -16.90 14.45 -14.89
N ASP A 434 -17.70 15.18 -14.11
CA ASP A 434 -18.21 16.50 -14.48
C ASP A 434 -17.05 17.50 -14.61
N ALA A 435 -16.05 17.45 -13.72
CA ALA A 435 -14.85 18.27 -13.82
C ALA A 435 -14.02 17.98 -15.09
N LEU A 436 -13.93 16.71 -15.51
CA LEU A 436 -13.29 16.34 -16.78
C LEU A 436 -14.06 16.91 -17.98
N GLN A 437 -15.38 16.76 -17.98
CA GLN A 437 -16.24 17.27 -19.06
C GLN A 437 -16.22 18.80 -19.13
N ASP A 438 -16.22 19.49 -17.99
CA ASP A 438 -16.09 20.95 -17.91
C ASP A 438 -14.75 21.46 -18.46
N ALA A 439 -13.68 20.66 -18.36
CA ALA A 439 -12.39 20.93 -18.96
C ALA A 439 -12.30 20.54 -20.46
N GLY A 440 -13.39 20.03 -21.04
CA GLY A 440 -13.48 19.61 -22.44
C GLY A 440 -12.97 18.20 -22.73
N GLN A 441 -12.59 17.43 -21.71
CA GLN A 441 -12.02 16.09 -21.90
C GLN A 441 -13.08 15.07 -22.31
N ASP A 442 -12.69 14.10 -23.14
CA ASP A 442 -13.51 12.90 -23.40
C ASP A 442 -13.58 12.04 -22.13
N ALA A 443 -14.72 12.04 -21.44
CA ALA A 443 -14.93 11.27 -20.22
C ALA A 443 -16.18 10.37 -20.32
N LEU A 444 -15.98 9.06 -20.14
CA LEU A 444 -17.05 8.07 -20.05
C LEU A 444 -17.15 7.56 -18.62
N TYR A 445 -18.35 7.58 -18.04
CA TYR A 445 -18.61 7.03 -16.71
C TYR A 445 -19.59 5.86 -16.76
N LEU A 446 -19.10 4.65 -16.47
CA LEU A 446 -19.84 3.40 -16.40
C LEU A 446 -20.16 3.03 -14.94
N GLN A 447 -21.42 2.62 -14.70
CA GLN A 447 -21.82 2.01 -13.44
C GLN A 447 -22.18 0.54 -13.67
N VAL A 448 -21.51 -0.36 -12.96
CA VAL A 448 -21.70 -1.81 -13.07
C VAL A 448 -22.77 -2.26 -12.07
N PRO A 449 -23.95 -2.73 -12.52
CA PRO A 449 -25.00 -3.17 -11.62
C PRO A 449 -24.51 -4.27 -10.67
N ASP A 450 -24.94 -4.18 -9.41
CA ASP A 450 -24.71 -5.14 -8.32
C ASP A 450 -23.25 -5.39 -7.90
N ALA A 451 -22.27 -4.94 -8.68
CA ALA A 451 -20.86 -5.04 -8.32
C ALA A 451 -20.53 -4.21 -7.06
N GLY A 452 -19.76 -4.81 -6.15
CA GLY A 452 -19.22 -4.18 -4.95
C GLY A 452 -17.98 -3.32 -5.23
N HIS A 453 -17.25 -2.98 -4.16
CA HIS A 453 -15.91 -2.39 -4.29
C HIS A 453 -14.88 -3.46 -4.70
N ALA A 454 -13.79 -3.05 -5.36
CA ALA A 454 -12.64 -3.90 -5.69
C ALA A 454 -12.98 -5.14 -6.54
N PHE A 455 -13.93 -5.05 -7.48
CA PHE A 455 -14.31 -6.19 -8.33
C PHE A 455 -13.27 -6.53 -9.42
N PHE A 456 -12.19 -5.75 -9.55
CA PHE A 456 -11.02 -6.10 -10.36
C PHE A 456 -9.92 -6.82 -9.57
N ASP A 457 -10.03 -6.92 -8.24
CA ASP A 457 -9.05 -7.65 -7.42
C ASP A 457 -9.00 -9.12 -7.85
N TRP A 458 -7.79 -9.67 -7.84
CA TRP A 458 -7.50 -11.09 -7.92
C TRP A 458 -6.73 -11.50 -6.67
N LYS A 459 -7.32 -12.39 -5.86
CA LYS A 459 -6.69 -12.95 -4.67
C LYS A 459 -6.70 -14.48 -4.74
N PRO A 460 -5.90 -15.16 -3.90
CA PRO A 460 -5.92 -16.63 -3.80
C PRO A 460 -7.27 -17.24 -3.43
N ASP A 461 -8.16 -16.48 -2.81
CA ASP A 461 -9.45 -16.98 -2.37
C ASP A 461 -10.47 -17.04 -3.51
N ARG A 462 -11.37 -18.02 -3.42
CA ARG A 462 -12.39 -18.28 -4.45
C ARG A 462 -13.45 -17.21 -4.54
N GLU A 463 -13.72 -16.50 -3.45
CA GLU A 463 -14.77 -15.48 -3.43
C GLU A 463 -14.35 -14.30 -4.29
N THR A 464 -13.13 -13.82 -4.10
CA THR A 464 -12.52 -12.77 -4.93
C THR A 464 -12.43 -13.21 -6.39
N GLN A 465 -11.97 -14.43 -6.67
CA GLN A 465 -11.88 -14.95 -8.05
C GLN A 465 -13.26 -15.02 -8.74
N ALA A 466 -14.31 -15.46 -8.03
CA ALA A 466 -15.65 -15.50 -8.59
C ALA A 466 -16.21 -14.09 -8.88
N VAL A 467 -15.95 -13.12 -7.99
CA VAL A 467 -16.32 -11.71 -8.21
C VAL A 467 -15.58 -11.14 -9.42
N PHE A 468 -14.29 -11.43 -9.57
CA PHE A 468 -13.48 -11.03 -10.72
C PHE A 468 -14.03 -11.62 -12.02
N GLU A 469 -14.38 -12.90 -12.05
CA GLU A 469 -14.98 -13.54 -13.23
C GLU A 469 -16.34 -12.93 -13.59
N GLU A 470 -17.20 -12.69 -12.59
CA GLU A 470 -18.56 -12.18 -12.81
C GLU A 470 -18.57 -10.71 -13.25
N PHE A 471 -17.80 -9.85 -12.58
CA PHE A 471 -17.85 -8.41 -12.77
C PHE A 471 -16.57 -7.82 -13.37
N GLY A 472 -15.40 -8.34 -13.02
CA GLY A 472 -14.11 -7.86 -13.52
C GLY A 472 -13.97 -8.08 -15.03
N VAL A 473 -13.99 -9.35 -15.47
CA VAL A 473 -13.73 -9.74 -16.87
C VAL A 473 -14.58 -8.95 -17.88
N PRO A 474 -15.92 -8.85 -17.77
CA PRO A 474 -16.70 -8.10 -18.74
C PRO A 474 -16.34 -6.61 -18.81
N ASN A 475 -16.02 -6.00 -17.67
CA ASN A 475 -15.72 -4.56 -17.60
C ASN A 475 -14.28 -4.22 -17.98
N ILE A 476 -13.36 -5.20 -17.95
CA ILE A 476 -12.05 -5.07 -18.60
C ILE A 476 -12.25 -4.82 -20.10
N TYR A 477 -13.14 -5.57 -20.77
CA TYR A 477 -13.35 -5.39 -22.21
C TYR A 477 -13.99 -4.04 -22.57
N GLU A 478 -14.90 -3.52 -21.75
CA GLU A 478 -15.43 -2.15 -21.93
C GLU A 478 -14.32 -1.08 -21.82
N MET A 479 -13.39 -1.26 -20.88
CA MET A 479 -12.21 -0.40 -20.74
C MET A 479 -11.28 -0.51 -21.96
N LEU A 480 -11.00 -1.72 -22.44
CA LEU A 480 -10.15 -1.93 -23.62
C LEU A 480 -10.78 -1.36 -24.89
N ASP A 481 -12.09 -1.49 -25.07
CA ASP A 481 -12.82 -0.88 -26.19
C ASP A 481 -12.74 0.66 -26.14
N PHE A 482 -12.71 1.25 -24.95
CA PHE A 482 -12.44 2.68 -24.79
C PHE A 482 -11.01 3.03 -25.21
N PHE A 483 -9.99 2.33 -24.70
CA PHE A 483 -8.59 2.58 -25.08
C PHE A 483 -8.33 2.40 -26.58
N ASP A 484 -8.92 1.37 -27.19
CA ASP A 484 -8.83 1.07 -28.63
C ASP A 484 -9.33 2.23 -29.54
N ARG A 485 -9.99 3.25 -28.99
CA ARG A 485 -10.40 4.48 -29.71
C ARG A 485 -9.30 5.54 -29.78
N PHE A 486 -8.32 5.51 -28.88
CA PHE A 486 -7.33 6.59 -28.70
C PHE A 486 -5.88 6.17 -28.98
N ILE A 487 -5.65 4.87 -29.14
CA ILE A 487 -4.32 4.28 -29.45
C ILE A 487 -4.12 3.94 -30.93
N LYS A 488 -5.13 4.15 -31.78
CA LYS A 488 -5.12 3.82 -33.22
C LYS A 488 -4.72 4.98 -34.10
#